data_AF-V9FNJ7-F1
#
_entry.id   AF-V9FNJ7-F1
#
_cell.length_a   1.000
_cell.length_b   1.000
_cell.length_c   1.000
_cell.angle_alpha   90.00
_cell.angle_beta   90.00
_cell.angle_gamma   90.00
#
_symmetry.space_group_name_H-M   'P 1'
#
loop_
_entity.id
_entity.type
_entity.pdbx_description
1 polymer ?
#
loop_
_entity_poly.entity_id
_entity_poly.type
_entity_poly.pdbx_seq_one_letter_code
_entity_poly.pdbx_strand_id
1 'polypeptide(L)'
;MSFEESVTSFYVAFAEQQLDQVCQALGDMRVSARRTSDGDQEAAAVRDEMLRNCEAKAQTLQDTALSRLQQACAGSDVDVDAALTAFTRCAALNAAQEAVPKFSSCLSGIFATQARASLDRVRGSKQAAKVNEHGYIDRAFYVESLSELLTGATDIMNAVADVTADPLVLKQILEPIHASCAKIALQMVQMYADDARMVAWERRANSQAQRDPRHVLEGDEVEADESLQMIDLFLDELAFIIRVLVSYTAFLATVCEGLGQKDGGFQVKVQELSGVYVVLERFYVFQSVHKATAIAEPQELEQGVYVSSVVEDVSFVLNKAFFRASQCMNYHTALSIVIAIVDALESQYLQAILVLPSR
;
A
#
# COMPACT_ATOMS: atom_id res chain seq x y z
N MET A 1 29.21 -16.70 -16.84
CA MET A 1 29.65 -16.86 -18.24
C MET A 1 30.62 -15.74 -18.54
N SER A 2 31.74 -16.00 -19.19
CA SER A 2 32.63 -14.93 -19.67
C SER A 2 31.99 -14.19 -20.86
N PHE A 3 32.51 -13.02 -21.22
CA PHE A 3 32.04 -12.30 -22.40
C PHE A 3 32.18 -13.15 -23.67
N GLU A 4 33.31 -13.83 -23.83
CA GLU A 4 33.64 -14.66 -25.00
C GLU A 4 32.74 -15.92 -25.10
N GLU A 5 32.43 -16.54 -23.97
CA GLU A 5 31.45 -17.64 -23.89
C GLU A 5 30.04 -17.16 -24.30
N SER A 6 29.68 -15.94 -23.89
CA SER A 6 28.38 -15.34 -24.22
C SER A 6 28.28 -15.00 -25.71
N VAL A 7 29.35 -14.49 -26.33
CA VAL A 7 29.43 -14.27 -27.79
C VAL A 7 29.28 -15.59 -28.54
N THR A 8 29.97 -16.64 -28.09
CA THR A 8 29.89 -17.96 -28.74
C THR A 8 28.47 -18.51 -28.66
N SER A 9 27.85 -18.44 -27.48
CA SER A 9 26.47 -18.86 -27.24
C SER A 9 25.49 -18.07 -28.10
N PHE A 10 25.71 -16.77 -28.27
CA PHE A 10 24.91 -15.92 -29.15
C PHE A 10 24.93 -16.42 -30.60
N TYR A 11 26.10 -16.68 -31.18
CA TYR A 11 26.18 -17.09 -32.58
C TYR A 11 25.58 -18.48 -32.84
N VAL A 12 25.73 -19.41 -31.89
CA VAL A 12 25.08 -20.73 -31.95
C VAL A 12 23.56 -20.57 -31.91
N ALA A 13 23.04 -19.87 -30.89
CA ALA A 13 21.61 -19.64 -30.74
C ALA A 13 21.00 -18.88 -31.93
N PHE A 14 21.73 -17.90 -32.47
CA PHE A 14 21.31 -17.13 -33.64
C PHE A 14 21.22 -18.00 -34.89
N ALA A 15 22.20 -18.88 -35.13
CA ALA A 15 22.18 -19.82 -36.25
C ALA A 15 21.00 -20.81 -36.14
N GLU A 16 20.67 -21.22 -34.92
CA GLU A 16 19.53 -22.12 -34.63
C GLU A 16 18.18 -21.38 -34.51
N GLN A 17 18.15 -20.06 -34.68
CA GLN A 17 16.96 -19.20 -34.51
C GLN A 17 16.30 -19.33 -33.13
N GLN A 18 17.08 -19.61 -32.09
CA GLN A 18 16.60 -19.79 -30.72
C GLN A 18 16.53 -18.45 -29.98
N LEU A 19 15.41 -17.75 -30.17
CA LEU A 19 15.16 -16.40 -29.64
C LEU A 19 15.51 -16.25 -28.14
N ASP A 20 15.12 -17.22 -27.31
CA ASP A 20 15.36 -17.17 -25.86
C ASP A 20 16.85 -17.16 -25.52
N GLN A 21 17.62 -18.03 -26.16
CA GLN A 21 19.05 -18.13 -25.94
C GLN A 21 19.79 -16.93 -26.53
N VAL A 22 19.31 -16.36 -27.63
CA VAL A 22 19.83 -15.10 -28.18
C VAL A 22 19.66 -13.96 -27.18
N CYS A 23 18.45 -13.79 -26.63
CA CYS A 23 18.17 -12.76 -25.64
C CYS A 23 19.00 -12.94 -24.35
N GLN A 24 19.12 -14.18 -23.86
CA GLN A 24 19.93 -14.50 -22.69
C GLN A 24 21.41 -14.16 -22.91
N ALA A 25 21.99 -14.59 -24.04
CA ALA A 25 23.38 -14.31 -24.37
C ALA A 25 23.66 -12.80 -24.51
N LEU A 26 22.73 -12.03 -25.09
CA LEU A 26 22.82 -10.56 -25.12
C LEU A 26 22.79 -9.94 -23.72
N GLY A 27 21.91 -10.42 -22.85
CA GLY A 27 21.85 -10.00 -21.45
C GLY A 27 23.17 -10.24 -20.72
N ASP A 28 23.71 -11.45 -20.83
CA ASP A 28 24.98 -11.84 -20.21
C ASP A 28 26.16 -11.02 -20.74
N MET A 29 26.21 -10.75 -22.05
CA MET A 29 27.22 -9.87 -22.65
C MET A 29 27.14 -8.43 -22.10
N ARG A 30 25.94 -7.85 -21.98
CA ARG A 30 25.74 -6.49 -21.43
C ARG A 30 26.19 -6.40 -19.97
N VAL A 31 25.86 -7.41 -19.16
CA VAL A 31 26.29 -7.48 -17.76
C VAL A 31 27.81 -7.61 -17.66
N SER A 32 28.41 -8.49 -18.48
CA SER A 32 29.85 -8.69 -18.49
C SER A 32 30.60 -7.43 -18.93
N ALA A 33 30.13 -6.73 -19.97
CA ALA A 33 30.75 -5.50 -20.47
C ALA A 33 30.77 -4.39 -19.40
N ARG A 34 29.69 -4.24 -18.62
CA ARG A 34 29.59 -3.25 -17.52
C ARG A 34 30.53 -3.53 -16.35
N ARG A 35 30.91 -4.80 -16.10
CA ARG A 35 31.75 -5.19 -14.95
C ARG A 35 33.25 -4.99 -15.18
N THR A 36 33.70 -4.82 -16.43
CA THR A 36 35.12 -4.84 -16.81
C THR A 36 35.77 -3.46 -17.00
N SER A 37 35.29 -2.39 -16.35
CA SER A 37 35.79 -1.02 -16.58
C SER A 37 37.22 -0.72 -16.08
N ASP A 38 37.90 -1.65 -15.42
CA ASP A 38 39.03 -1.33 -14.53
C ASP A 38 40.44 -1.79 -14.98
N GLY A 39 40.73 -1.94 -16.29
CA GLY A 39 42.13 -2.25 -16.64
C GLY A 39 42.63 -2.11 -18.08
N ASP A 40 41.78 -2.18 -19.09
CA ASP A 40 42.25 -2.16 -20.49
C ASP A 40 41.21 -1.54 -21.43
N GLN A 41 41.45 -0.28 -21.81
CA GLN A 41 40.55 0.50 -22.67
C GLN A 41 40.44 -0.08 -24.09
N GLU A 42 41.50 -0.71 -24.61
CA GLU A 42 41.46 -1.32 -25.94
C GLU A 42 40.61 -2.60 -25.92
N ALA A 43 40.79 -3.44 -24.90
CA ALA A 43 39.96 -4.64 -24.73
C ALA A 43 38.49 -4.30 -24.47
N ALA A 44 38.20 -3.22 -23.73
CA ALA A 44 36.84 -2.72 -23.55
C ALA A 44 36.21 -2.28 -24.88
N ALA A 45 36.94 -1.50 -25.69
CA ALA A 45 36.47 -1.03 -27.00
C ALA A 45 36.16 -2.19 -27.96
N VAL A 46 36.99 -3.25 -27.96
CA VAL A 46 36.72 -4.46 -28.76
C VAL A 46 35.45 -5.17 -28.30
N ARG A 47 35.24 -5.35 -26.99
CA ARG A 47 34.02 -5.96 -26.45
C ARG A 47 32.78 -5.14 -26.79
N ASP A 48 32.85 -3.82 -26.69
CA ASP A 48 31.73 -2.93 -27.05
C ASP A 48 31.40 -3.00 -28.55
N GLU A 49 32.40 -3.11 -29.42
CA GLU A 49 32.18 -3.32 -30.86
C GLU A 49 31.56 -4.70 -31.15
N MET A 50 32.04 -5.76 -30.48
CA MET A 50 31.48 -7.10 -30.62
C MET A 50 30.03 -7.17 -30.14
N LEU A 51 29.72 -6.53 -29.01
CA LEU A 51 28.36 -6.41 -28.49
C LEU A 51 27.47 -5.68 -29.49
N ARG A 52 27.90 -4.52 -30.00
CA ARG A 52 27.14 -3.76 -31.00
C ARG A 52 26.87 -4.57 -32.28
N ASN A 53 27.81 -5.37 -32.73
CA ASN A 53 27.62 -6.25 -33.88
C ASN A 53 26.59 -7.35 -33.60
N CYS A 54 26.66 -7.98 -32.42
CA CYS A 54 25.65 -8.97 -32.00
C CYS A 54 24.26 -8.34 -31.88
N GLU A 55 24.15 -7.14 -31.30
CA GLU A 55 22.89 -6.40 -31.21
C GLU A 55 22.32 -6.07 -32.60
N ALA A 56 23.15 -5.59 -33.53
CA ALA A 56 22.73 -5.31 -34.90
C ALA A 56 22.25 -6.58 -35.63
N LYS A 57 22.90 -7.73 -35.43
CA LYS A 57 22.42 -9.01 -35.99
C LYS A 57 21.09 -9.44 -35.35
N ALA A 58 20.96 -9.29 -34.05
CA ALA A 58 19.77 -9.68 -33.31
C ALA A 58 18.53 -8.85 -33.69
N GLN A 59 18.71 -7.64 -34.24
CA GLN A 59 17.60 -6.83 -34.78
C GLN A 59 16.77 -7.58 -35.83
N THR A 60 17.39 -8.51 -36.58
CA THR A 60 16.67 -9.34 -37.56
C THR A 60 15.60 -10.25 -36.93
N LEU A 61 15.63 -10.45 -35.62
CA LEU A 61 14.65 -11.25 -34.86
C LEU A 61 13.56 -10.41 -34.20
N GLN A 62 13.59 -9.07 -34.32
CA GLN A 62 12.60 -8.17 -33.69
C GLN A 62 11.17 -8.48 -34.12
N ASP A 63 10.92 -8.67 -35.42
CA ASP A 63 9.59 -8.99 -35.94
C ASP A 63 9.07 -10.31 -35.37
N THR A 64 9.96 -11.28 -35.14
CA THR A 64 9.60 -12.56 -34.51
C THR A 64 9.23 -12.37 -33.05
N ALA A 65 9.98 -11.55 -32.30
CA ALA A 65 9.66 -11.21 -30.91
C ALA A 65 8.33 -10.46 -30.78
N LEU A 66 8.10 -9.46 -31.64
CA LEU A 66 6.85 -8.70 -31.71
C LEU A 66 5.66 -9.60 -32.07
N SER A 67 5.83 -10.52 -33.01
CA SER A 67 4.79 -11.51 -33.35
C SER A 67 4.47 -12.44 -32.18
N ARG A 68 5.49 -12.93 -31.46
CA ARG A 68 5.28 -13.75 -30.25
C ARG A 68 4.58 -12.98 -29.14
N LEU A 69 4.89 -11.69 -28.96
CA LEU A 69 4.16 -10.82 -28.03
C LEU A 69 2.70 -10.64 -28.45
N GLN A 70 2.44 -10.43 -29.74
CA GLN A 70 1.06 -10.33 -30.23
C GLN A 70 0.27 -11.61 -29.96
N GLN A 71 0.88 -12.78 -30.12
CA GLN A 71 0.29 -14.08 -29.82
C GLN A 71 0.06 -14.28 -28.31
N ALA A 72 1.05 -13.96 -27.47
CA ALA A 72 0.92 -14.05 -26.02
C ALA A 72 -0.19 -13.14 -25.48
N CYS A 73 -0.34 -11.96 -26.09
CA CYS A 73 -1.40 -10.99 -25.79
C CYS A 73 -2.70 -11.22 -26.60
N ALA A 74 -2.88 -12.38 -27.23
CA ALA A 74 -4.09 -12.72 -27.98
C ALA A 74 -4.99 -13.66 -27.16
N GLY A 75 -6.30 -13.52 -27.34
CA GLY A 75 -7.30 -14.32 -26.63
C GLY A 75 -7.89 -13.63 -25.40
N SER A 76 -8.81 -14.33 -24.73
CA SER A 76 -9.53 -13.86 -23.54
C SER A 76 -8.87 -14.28 -22.22
N ASP A 77 -8.05 -15.33 -22.25
CA ASP A 77 -7.38 -15.90 -21.08
C ASP A 77 -5.86 -15.79 -21.28
N VAL A 78 -5.35 -14.58 -21.09
CA VAL A 78 -3.93 -14.28 -21.30
C VAL A 78 -3.16 -14.60 -20.03
N ASP A 79 -2.12 -15.42 -20.19
CA ASP A 79 -1.11 -15.66 -19.17
C ASP A 79 -0.18 -14.44 -19.05
N VAL A 80 -0.21 -13.80 -17.88
CA VAL A 80 0.59 -12.60 -17.57
C VAL A 80 2.09 -12.90 -17.64
N ASP A 81 2.53 -14.08 -17.19
CA ASP A 81 3.94 -14.46 -17.20
C ASP A 81 4.43 -14.70 -18.64
N ALA A 82 3.58 -15.30 -19.48
CA ALA A 82 3.86 -15.46 -20.90
C ALA A 82 3.96 -14.10 -21.63
N ALA A 83 3.05 -13.17 -21.32
CA ALA A 83 3.07 -11.82 -21.88
C ALA A 83 4.32 -11.03 -21.43
N LEU A 84 4.68 -11.10 -20.13
CA LEU A 84 5.89 -10.49 -19.57
C LEU A 84 7.16 -11.08 -20.21
N THR A 85 7.22 -12.40 -20.35
CA THR A 85 8.34 -13.09 -21.01
C THR A 85 8.47 -12.66 -22.47
N ALA A 86 7.35 -12.55 -23.19
CA ALA A 86 7.35 -12.06 -24.56
C ALA A 86 7.81 -10.61 -24.67
N PHE A 87 7.37 -9.75 -23.75
CA PHE A 87 7.82 -8.36 -23.68
C PHE A 87 9.31 -8.24 -23.33
N THR A 88 9.81 -9.10 -22.43
CA THR A 88 11.24 -9.19 -22.08
C THR A 88 12.10 -9.47 -23.29
N ARG A 89 11.65 -10.36 -24.20
CA ARG A 89 12.34 -10.62 -25.47
C ARG A 89 12.36 -9.38 -26.36
N CYS A 90 11.25 -8.65 -26.47
CA CYS A 90 11.19 -7.40 -27.21
C CYS A 90 12.16 -6.36 -26.62
N ALA A 91 12.20 -6.20 -25.30
CA ALA A 91 13.10 -5.29 -24.61
C ALA A 91 14.57 -5.67 -24.81
N ALA A 92 14.91 -6.96 -24.70
CA ALA A 92 16.27 -7.45 -24.93
C ALA A 92 16.79 -7.15 -26.35
N LEU A 93 15.88 -7.10 -27.33
CA LEU A 93 16.15 -6.80 -28.73
C LEU A 93 15.96 -5.32 -29.10
N ASN A 94 15.83 -4.41 -28.12
CA ASN A 94 15.59 -2.98 -28.34
C ASN A 94 14.32 -2.66 -29.15
N ALA A 95 13.30 -3.52 -29.08
CA ALA A 95 11.98 -3.33 -29.71
C ALA A 95 10.88 -3.01 -28.67
N ALA A 96 11.27 -2.48 -27.50
CA ALA A 96 10.33 -2.20 -26.41
C ALA A 96 9.30 -1.14 -26.81
N GLN A 97 9.73 -0.08 -27.50
CA GLN A 97 8.84 1.02 -27.89
C GLN A 97 7.76 0.57 -28.87
N GLU A 98 8.09 -0.29 -29.84
CA GLU A 98 7.11 -0.88 -30.76
C GLU A 98 6.18 -1.87 -30.07
N ALA A 99 6.68 -2.56 -29.04
CA ALA A 99 5.92 -3.53 -28.25
C ALA A 99 4.90 -2.89 -27.29
N VAL A 100 5.19 -1.69 -26.78
CA VAL A 100 4.42 -0.99 -25.74
C VAL A 100 2.92 -0.93 -26.03
N PRO A 101 2.43 -0.49 -27.20
CA PRO A 101 1.00 -0.33 -27.43
C PRO A 101 0.22 -1.64 -27.21
N LYS A 102 0.77 -2.76 -27.69
CA LYS A 102 0.13 -4.08 -27.56
C LYS A 102 0.25 -4.63 -26.15
N PHE A 103 1.43 -4.51 -25.54
CA PHE A 103 1.69 -5.02 -24.20
C PHE A 103 0.94 -4.24 -23.13
N SER A 104 0.99 -2.91 -23.17
CA SER A 104 0.27 -2.01 -22.26
C SER A 104 -1.24 -2.23 -22.34
N SER A 105 -1.81 -2.32 -23.55
CA SER A 105 -3.24 -2.62 -23.71
C SER A 105 -3.63 -4.00 -23.16
N CYS A 106 -2.74 -4.98 -23.27
CA CYS A 106 -2.99 -6.34 -22.76
C CYS A 106 -3.00 -6.37 -21.23
N LEU A 107 -1.90 -5.93 -20.60
CA LEU A 107 -1.77 -5.93 -19.14
C LEU A 107 -2.83 -5.06 -18.47
N SER A 108 -3.06 -3.85 -18.99
CA SER A 108 -4.09 -2.95 -18.42
C SER A 108 -5.50 -3.53 -18.57
N GLY A 109 -5.79 -4.27 -19.64
CA GLY A 109 -7.06 -4.96 -19.83
C GLY A 109 -7.29 -6.09 -18.82
N ILE A 110 -6.27 -6.93 -18.60
CA ILE A 110 -6.29 -8.00 -17.59
C ILE A 110 -6.51 -7.41 -16.20
N PHE A 111 -5.66 -6.46 -15.81
CA PHE A 111 -5.72 -5.82 -14.51
C PHE A 111 -7.05 -5.09 -14.30
N ALA A 112 -7.55 -4.34 -15.28
CA ALA A 112 -8.83 -3.65 -15.17
C ALA A 112 -10.00 -4.62 -14.98
N THR A 113 -9.94 -5.81 -15.58
CA THR A 113 -10.95 -6.85 -15.38
C THR A 113 -10.91 -7.40 -13.96
N GLN A 114 -9.72 -7.73 -13.46
CA GLN A 114 -9.51 -8.19 -12.08
C GLN A 114 -9.94 -7.13 -11.05
N ALA A 115 -9.56 -5.86 -11.27
CA ALA A 115 -9.92 -4.75 -10.39
C ALA A 115 -11.44 -4.55 -10.33
N ARG A 116 -12.15 -4.62 -11.46
CA ARG A 116 -13.62 -4.54 -11.50
C ARG A 116 -14.26 -5.72 -10.79
N ALA A 117 -13.77 -6.93 -11.00
CA ALA A 117 -14.26 -8.11 -10.31
C ALA A 117 -14.11 -7.97 -8.78
N SER A 118 -12.99 -7.44 -8.31
CA SER A 118 -12.77 -7.13 -6.89
C SER A 118 -13.80 -6.12 -6.36
N LEU A 119 -14.06 -5.03 -7.09
CA LEU A 119 -15.09 -4.05 -6.72
C LEU A 119 -16.50 -4.67 -6.65
N ASP A 120 -16.84 -5.54 -7.60
CA ASP A 120 -18.14 -6.20 -7.60
C ASP A 120 -18.27 -7.21 -6.45
N ARG A 121 -17.17 -7.88 -6.04
CA ARG A 121 -17.14 -8.69 -4.80
C ARG A 121 -17.40 -7.84 -3.56
N VAL A 122 -16.78 -6.66 -3.46
CA VAL A 122 -17.04 -5.72 -2.34
C VAL A 122 -18.50 -5.30 -2.32
N ARG A 123 -19.08 -4.96 -3.48
CA ARG A 123 -20.51 -4.60 -3.59
C ARG A 123 -21.43 -5.74 -3.17
N GLY A 124 -21.15 -6.97 -3.61
CA GLY A 124 -21.89 -8.16 -3.20
C GLY A 124 -21.79 -8.43 -1.69
N SER A 125 -20.58 -8.33 -1.14
CA SER A 125 -20.32 -8.51 0.30
C SER A 125 -21.06 -7.48 1.14
N LYS A 126 -21.02 -6.20 0.72
CA LYS A 126 -21.80 -5.12 1.35
C LYS A 126 -23.30 -5.40 1.36
N GLN A 127 -23.86 -5.86 0.24
CA GLN A 127 -25.30 -6.17 0.16
C GLN A 127 -25.70 -7.36 1.04
N ALA A 128 -24.80 -8.33 1.21
CA ALA A 128 -25.01 -9.50 2.04
C ALA A 128 -24.71 -9.25 3.54
N ALA A 129 -24.00 -8.16 3.86
CA ALA A 129 -23.56 -7.86 5.21
C ALA A 129 -24.75 -7.64 6.15
N LYS A 130 -24.74 -8.37 7.27
CA LYS A 130 -25.77 -8.23 8.30
C LYS A 130 -25.36 -7.17 9.30
N VAL A 131 -26.30 -6.28 9.59
CA VAL A 131 -26.16 -5.28 10.65
C VAL A 131 -26.33 -6.00 11.99
N ASN A 132 -25.35 -5.89 12.89
CA ASN A 132 -25.43 -6.43 14.24
C ASN A 132 -26.35 -5.57 15.13
N GLU A 133 -26.57 -5.99 16.37
CA GLU A 133 -27.45 -5.32 17.34
C GLU A 133 -27.04 -3.86 17.63
N HIS A 134 -25.76 -3.53 17.45
CA HIS A 134 -25.20 -2.20 17.62
C HIS A 134 -25.15 -1.39 16.32
N GLY A 135 -25.66 -1.94 15.22
CA GLY A 135 -25.71 -1.25 13.95
C GLY A 135 -24.45 -1.36 13.08
N TYR A 136 -23.48 -2.17 13.47
CA TYR A 136 -22.25 -2.39 12.70
C TYR A 136 -22.41 -3.53 11.69
N ILE A 137 -21.72 -3.39 10.56
CA ILE A 137 -21.49 -4.47 9.60
C ILE A 137 -20.02 -4.87 9.68
N ASP A 138 -19.71 -6.15 9.57
CA ASP A 138 -18.32 -6.59 9.37
C ASP A 138 -17.80 -6.02 8.04
N ARG A 139 -16.68 -5.29 8.09
CA ARG A 139 -16.12 -4.56 6.97
C ARG A 139 -14.72 -5.03 6.57
N ALA A 140 -14.27 -6.18 7.07
CA ALA A 140 -12.99 -6.77 6.68
C ALA A 140 -12.84 -6.87 5.15
N PHE A 141 -13.94 -7.13 4.43
CA PHE A 141 -13.97 -7.22 2.97
C PHE A 141 -13.48 -5.94 2.26
N TYR A 142 -13.61 -4.74 2.85
CA TYR A 142 -13.08 -3.50 2.28
C TYR A 142 -11.55 -3.48 2.36
N VAL A 143 -11.03 -3.80 3.55
CA VAL A 143 -9.60 -3.81 3.87
C VAL A 143 -8.87 -4.87 3.02
N GLU A 144 -9.42 -6.08 2.96
CA GLU A 144 -8.88 -7.19 2.19
C GLU A 144 -8.85 -6.88 0.69
N SER A 145 -9.98 -6.43 0.12
CA SER A 145 -10.08 -6.16 -1.32
C SER A 145 -9.21 -4.97 -1.75
N LEU A 146 -9.09 -3.94 -0.91
CA LEU A 146 -8.21 -2.81 -1.17
C LEU A 146 -6.74 -3.24 -1.13
N SER A 147 -6.36 -4.06 -0.15
CA SER A 147 -5.01 -4.61 -0.07
C SER A 147 -4.67 -5.48 -1.28
N GLU A 148 -5.56 -6.40 -1.65
CA GLU A 148 -5.40 -7.28 -2.82
C GLU A 148 -5.18 -6.46 -4.10
N LEU A 149 -6.01 -5.42 -4.31
CA LEU A 149 -5.94 -4.57 -5.49
C LEU A 149 -4.62 -3.80 -5.58
N LEU A 150 -4.20 -3.15 -4.50
CA LEU A 150 -2.98 -2.33 -4.47
C LEU A 150 -1.72 -3.19 -4.56
N THR A 151 -1.69 -4.33 -3.87
CA THR A 151 -0.59 -5.29 -3.97
C THR A 151 -0.48 -5.87 -5.38
N GLY A 152 -1.60 -6.30 -5.99
CA GLY A 152 -1.58 -6.81 -7.36
C GLY A 152 -1.09 -5.77 -8.39
N ALA A 153 -1.45 -4.49 -8.20
CA ALA A 153 -0.91 -3.41 -9.03
C ALA A 153 0.60 -3.25 -8.82
N THR A 154 1.07 -3.22 -7.57
CA THR A 154 2.49 -3.13 -7.23
C THR A 154 3.30 -4.29 -7.81
N ASP A 155 2.81 -5.51 -7.72
CA ASP A 155 3.51 -6.71 -8.22
C ASP A 155 3.68 -6.67 -9.74
N ILE A 156 2.61 -6.33 -10.48
CA ILE A 156 2.68 -6.19 -11.95
C ILE A 156 3.63 -5.03 -12.33
N MET A 157 3.55 -3.90 -11.63
CA MET A 157 4.42 -2.75 -11.91
C MET A 157 5.90 -3.07 -11.66
N ASN A 158 6.22 -3.78 -10.59
CA ASN A 158 7.58 -4.25 -10.30
C ASN A 158 8.06 -5.23 -11.38
N ALA A 159 7.22 -6.19 -11.76
CA ALA A 159 7.56 -7.16 -12.82
C ALA A 159 7.88 -6.46 -14.15
N VAL A 160 7.18 -5.37 -14.48
CA VAL A 160 7.50 -4.56 -15.66
C VAL A 160 8.79 -3.74 -15.47
N ALA A 161 9.01 -3.18 -14.27
CA ALA A 161 10.21 -2.42 -13.93
C ALA A 161 11.49 -3.27 -13.96
N ASP A 162 11.38 -4.57 -13.67
CA ASP A 162 12.49 -5.52 -13.78
C ASP A 162 12.90 -5.79 -15.24
N VAL A 163 12.01 -5.55 -16.21
CA VAL A 163 12.25 -5.82 -17.64
C VAL A 163 12.91 -4.65 -18.36
N THR A 164 12.59 -3.42 -17.97
CA THR A 164 13.08 -2.23 -18.68
C THR A 164 13.30 -1.04 -17.73
N ALA A 165 14.39 -0.31 -17.98
CA ALA A 165 14.70 0.93 -17.28
C ALA A 165 14.39 2.19 -18.11
N ASP A 166 13.82 2.04 -19.32
CA ASP A 166 13.43 3.19 -20.16
C ASP A 166 12.22 3.90 -19.53
N PRO A 167 12.37 5.16 -19.04
CA PRO A 167 11.31 5.86 -18.33
C PRO A 167 10.07 6.11 -19.20
N LEU A 168 10.24 6.28 -20.51
CA LEU A 168 9.15 6.53 -21.44
C LEU A 168 8.31 5.25 -21.64
N VAL A 169 8.98 4.11 -21.78
CA VAL A 169 8.35 2.80 -21.90
C VAL A 169 7.63 2.43 -20.61
N LEU A 170 8.30 2.57 -19.46
CA LEU A 170 7.70 2.32 -18.15
C LEU A 170 6.42 3.13 -17.98
N LYS A 171 6.50 4.45 -18.17
CA LYS A 171 5.34 5.32 -18.00
C LYS A 171 4.15 4.91 -18.87
N GLN A 172 4.38 4.58 -20.15
CA GLN A 172 3.31 4.17 -21.06
C GLN A 172 2.64 2.83 -20.69
N ILE A 173 3.33 1.95 -19.97
CA ILE A 173 2.78 0.67 -19.49
C ILE A 173 2.12 0.85 -18.12
N LEU A 174 2.76 1.56 -17.20
CA LEU A 174 2.32 1.66 -15.81
C LEU A 174 1.16 2.66 -15.61
N GLU A 175 1.09 3.74 -16.40
CA GLU A 175 0.07 4.79 -16.25
C GLU A 175 -1.38 4.25 -16.43
N PRO A 176 -1.69 3.41 -17.43
CA PRO A 176 -3.02 2.79 -17.54
C PRO A 176 -3.37 1.83 -16.39
N ILE A 177 -2.39 1.07 -15.89
CA ILE A 177 -2.58 0.17 -14.74
C ILE A 177 -2.90 1.01 -13.50
N HIS A 178 -2.09 2.04 -13.24
CA HIS A 178 -2.31 2.97 -12.14
C HIS A 178 -3.68 3.64 -12.23
N ALA A 179 -4.06 4.17 -13.40
CA ALA A 179 -5.35 4.85 -13.58
C ALA A 179 -6.54 3.94 -13.26
N SER A 180 -6.48 2.67 -13.69
CA SER A 180 -7.51 1.68 -13.34
C SER A 180 -7.52 1.37 -11.85
N CYS A 181 -6.33 1.17 -11.26
CA CYS A 181 -6.17 0.89 -9.83
C CYS A 181 -6.72 2.04 -8.98
N ALA A 182 -6.29 3.27 -9.24
CA ALA A 182 -6.70 4.47 -8.53
C ALA A 182 -8.22 4.68 -8.62
N LYS A 183 -8.79 4.56 -9.81
CA LYS A 183 -10.24 4.68 -10.00
C LYS A 183 -11.03 3.71 -9.13
N ILE A 184 -10.62 2.44 -9.09
CA ILE A 184 -11.34 1.39 -8.36
C ILE A 184 -11.10 1.51 -6.85
N ALA A 185 -9.84 1.69 -6.44
CA ALA A 185 -9.46 1.87 -5.04
C ALA A 185 -10.19 3.07 -4.41
N LEU A 186 -10.23 4.21 -5.10
CA LEU A 186 -10.95 5.40 -4.62
C LEU A 186 -12.46 5.16 -4.49
N GLN A 187 -13.07 4.35 -5.36
CA GLN A 187 -14.47 3.96 -5.22
C GLN A 187 -14.70 3.07 -4.00
N MET A 188 -13.82 2.09 -3.75
CA MET A 188 -13.89 1.25 -2.55
C MET A 188 -13.74 2.07 -1.27
N VAL A 189 -12.77 2.99 -1.24
CA VAL A 189 -12.52 3.89 -0.11
C VAL A 189 -13.72 4.81 0.12
N GLN A 190 -14.33 5.34 -0.94
CA GLN A 190 -15.55 6.13 -0.81
C GLN A 190 -16.71 5.29 -0.25
N MET A 191 -16.92 4.08 -0.77
CA MET A 191 -17.96 3.18 -0.25
C MET A 191 -17.75 2.84 1.24
N TYR A 192 -16.49 2.61 1.64
CA TYR A 192 -16.12 2.41 3.04
C TYR A 192 -16.49 3.65 3.88
N ALA A 193 -16.09 4.85 3.43
CA ALA A 193 -16.37 6.09 4.14
C ALA A 193 -17.88 6.37 4.29
N ASP A 194 -18.69 5.99 3.29
CA ASP A 194 -20.14 6.14 3.32
C ASP A 194 -20.82 5.15 4.31
N ASP A 195 -20.30 3.92 4.42
CA ASP A 195 -20.85 2.88 5.30
C ASP A 195 -20.38 2.98 6.73
N ALA A 196 -19.15 3.47 6.91
CA ALA A 196 -18.66 3.79 8.21
C ALA A 196 -19.58 4.88 8.78
N ARG A 197 -20.23 4.60 9.92
CA ARG A 197 -21.15 5.54 10.62
C ARG A 197 -20.37 6.72 11.21
N MET A 198 -19.41 7.24 10.47
CA MET A 198 -18.46 8.27 10.85
C MET A 198 -19.20 9.52 11.25
N VAL A 199 -20.27 9.90 10.54
CA VAL A 199 -21.01 11.13 10.87
C VAL A 199 -21.57 11.12 12.29
N ALA A 200 -22.06 9.98 12.80
CA ALA A 200 -22.58 9.91 14.15
C ALA A 200 -21.45 9.92 15.20
N TRP A 201 -20.39 9.15 14.96
CA TRP A 201 -19.24 9.09 15.86
C TRP A 201 -18.41 10.37 15.85
N GLU A 202 -18.22 10.99 14.70
CA GLU A 202 -17.56 12.28 14.52
C GLU A 202 -18.35 13.39 15.23
N ARG A 203 -19.69 13.38 15.15
CA ARG A 203 -20.52 14.32 15.95
C ARG A 203 -20.31 14.12 17.45
N ARG A 204 -20.32 12.87 17.93
CA ARG A 204 -20.06 12.56 19.35
C ARG A 204 -18.64 12.98 19.76
N ALA A 205 -17.65 12.62 18.96
CA ALA A 205 -16.25 12.96 19.19
C ALA A 205 -16.01 14.48 19.20
N ASN A 206 -16.60 15.21 18.27
CA ASN A 206 -16.54 16.66 18.25
C ASN A 206 -17.26 17.28 19.45
N SER A 207 -18.42 16.74 19.86
CA SER A 207 -19.12 17.21 21.06
C SER A 207 -18.29 17.00 22.33
N GLN A 208 -17.57 15.87 22.43
CA GLN A 208 -16.66 15.62 23.54
C GLN A 208 -15.43 16.52 23.48
N ALA A 209 -14.88 16.78 22.28
CA ALA A 209 -13.74 17.69 22.12
C ALA A 209 -14.04 19.13 22.55
N GLN A 210 -15.33 19.53 22.55
CA GLN A 210 -15.79 20.83 23.04
C GLN A 210 -16.01 20.87 24.56
N ARG A 211 -16.02 19.73 25.25
CA ARG A 211 -16.16 19.68 26.71
C ARG A 211 -14.85 20.06 27.40
N ASP A 212 -14.97 20.56 28.63
CA ASP A 212 -13.80 20.78 29.48
C ASP A 212 -13.13 19.43 29.79
N PRO A 213 -11.86 19.21 29.41
CA PRO A 213 -11.15 17.96 29.66
C PRO A 213 -11.00 17.60 31.15
N ARG A 214 -11.21 18.57 32.04
CA ARG A 214 -11.13 18.42 33.50
C ARG A 214 -12.46 18.01 34.13
N HIS A 215 -13.56 18.03 33.37
CA HIS A 215 -14.84 17.58 33.88
C HIS A 215 -14.84 16.05 33.97
N VAL A 216 -15.14 15.52 35.15
CA VAL A 216 -15.29 14.09 35.36
C VAL A 216 -16.60 13.67 34.69
N LEU A 217 -16.52 12.81 33.67
CA LEU A 217 -17.73 12.23 33.06
C LEU A 217 -18.46 11.38 34.09
N GLU A 218 -19.78 11.53 34.19
CA GLU A 218 -20.64 10.76 35.09
C GLU A 218 -21.42 9.70 34.32
N GLY A 219 -21.49 8.46 34.84
CA GLY A 219 -22.41 7.39 34.40
C GLY A 219 -22.71 7.33 32.89
N ASP A 220 -23.84 7.94 32.49
CA ASP A 220 -24.35 7.97 31.11
C ASP A 220 -23.47 8.74 30.11
N GLU A 221 -22.43 9.45 30.58
CA GLU A 221 -21.46 10.18 29.75
C GLU A 221 -20.23 9.34 29.36
N VAL A 222 -20.04 8.18 30.00
CA VAL A 222 -18.98 7.20 29.69
C VAL A 222 -19.50 6.23 28.65
N GLU A 223 -18.75 6.04 27.57
CA GLU A 223 -19.16 5.10 26.52
C GLU A 223 -19.14 3.64 27.01
N ALA A 224 -20.13 2.86 26.54
CA ALA A 224 -20.22 1.43 26.79
C ALA A 224 -19.01 0.68 26.21
N ASP A 225 -18.68 -0.49 26.77
CA ASP A 225 -17.54 -1.29 26.29
C ASP A 225 -17.71 -1.68 24.83
N GLU A 226 -18.92 -2.05 24.44
CA GLU A 226 -19.27 -2.43 23.08
C GLU A 226 -19.03 -1.24 22.14
N SER A 227 -19.41 -0.02 22.53
CA SER A 227 -19.13 1.20 21.76
C SER A 227 -17.62 1.41 21.54
N LEU A 228 -16.81 1.26 22.59
CA LEU A 228 -15.36 1.46 22.52
C LEU A 228 -14.67 0.38 21.69
N GLN A 229 -15.08 -0.88 21.83
CA GLN A 229 -14.60 -1.97 20.98
C GLN A 229 -14.94 -1.72 19.51
N MET A 230 -16.13 -1.17 19.22
CA MET A 230 -16.49 -0.85 17.84
C MET A 230 -15.60 0.26 17.26
N ILE A 231 -15.32 1.31 18.03
CA ILE A 231 -14.44 2.40 17.61
C ILE A 231 -13.02 1.89 17.42
N ASP A 232 -12.55 1.02 18.30
CA ASP A 232 -11.23 0.40 18.21
C ASP A 232 -11.05 -0.38 16.89
N LEU A 233 -12.03 -1.22 16.53
CA LEU A 233 -12.05 -1.90 15.23
C LEU A 233 -12.07 -0.92 14.05
N PHE A 234 -12.86 0.15 14.14
CA PHE A 234 -12.90 1.17 13.10
C PHE A 234 -11.56 1.90 12.92
N LEU A 235 -10.89 2.20 14.02
CA LEU A 235 -9.60 2.86 14.00
C LEU A 235 -8.53 1.95 13.39
N ASP A 236 -8.57 0.64 13.67
CA ASP A 236 -7.69 -0.34 13.03
C ASP A 236 -7.92 -0.41 11.52
N GLU A 237 -9.18 -0.47 11.07
CA GLU A 237 -9.56 -0.42 9.65
C GLU A 237 -9.09 0.88 8.96
N LEU A 238 -9.33 2.04 9.59
CA LEU A 238 -8.95 3.34 9.05
C LEU A 238 -7.43 3.50 8.94
N ALA A 239 -6.70 3.16 10.00
CA ALA A 239 -5.26 3.22 10.02
C ALA A 239 -4.67 2.31 8.93
N PHE A 240 -5.24 1.12 8.74
CA PHE A 240 -4.85 0.24 7.65
C PHE A 240 -5.08 0.88 6.28
N ILE A 241 -6.29 1.39 6.01
CA ILE A 241 -6.63 2.01 4.72
C ILE A 241 -5.69 3.19 4.43
N ILE A 242 -5.47 4.08 5.41
CA ILE A 242 -4.53 5.20 5.27
C ILE A 242 -3.14 4.68 4.93
N ARG A 243 -2.63 3.69 5.69
CA ARG A 243 -1.30 3.12 5.49
C ARG A 243 -1.11 2.55 4.09
N VAL A 244 -2.06 1.76 3.58
CA VAL A 244 -1.92 1.14 2.26
C VAL A 244 -1.97 2.17 1.14
N LEU A 245 -2.81 3.22 1.25
CA LEU A 245 -2.86 4.31 0.28
C LEU A 245 -1.55 5.12 0.27
N VAL A 246 -1.00 5.43 1.44
CA VAL A 246 0.29 6.13 1.58
C VAL A 246 1.42 5.27 1.01
N SER A 247 1.45 3.98 1.37
CA SER A 247 2.48 3.03 0.89
C SER A 247 2.47 2.91 -0.63
N TYR A 248 1.29 2.75 -1.22
CA TYR A 248 1.16 2.68 -2.68
C TYR A 248 1.58 3.98 -3.37
N THR A 249 1.20 5.14 -2.82
CA THR A 249 1.60 6.45 -3.36
C THR A 249 3.12 6.64 -3.30
N ALA A 250 3.77 6.22 -2.21
CA ALA A 250 5.22 6.24 -2.09
C ALA A 250 5.88 5.30 -3.10
N PHE A 251 5.32 4.09 -3.27
CA PHE A 251 5.78 3.12 -4.27
C PHE A 251 5.76 3.69 -5.70
N LEU A 252 4.68 4.37 -6.11
CA LEU A 252 4.59 4.96 -7.45
C LEU A 252 5.76 5.90 -7.76
N ALA A 253 6.16 6.71 -6.77
CA ALA A 253 7.30 7.62 -6.92
C ALA A 253 8.64 6.88 -7.07
N THR A 254 8.77 5.67 -6.53
CA THR A 254 9.98 4.84 -6.64
C THR A 254 10.07 4.08 -7.97
N VAL A 255 8.94 3.63 -8.52
CA VAL A 255 8.93 2.78 -9.72
C VAL A 255 9.01 3.58 -11.02
N CYS A 256 8.37 4.75 -11.09
CA CYS A 256 8.41 5.61 -12.26
C CYS A 256 8.18 7.08 -11.87
N GLU A 257 9.18 7.93 -12.10
CA GLU A 257 9.07 9.36 -11.80
C GLU A 257 7.87 9.99 -12.52
N GLY A 258 7.09 10.79 -11.77
CA GLY A 258 5.90 11.46 -12.31
C GLY A 258 4.65 10.59 -12.46
N LEU A 259 4.71 9.29 -12.11
CA LEU A 259 3.54 8.42 -12.12
C LEU A 259 2.58 8.80 -10.98
N GLY A 260 1.29 8.95 -11.29
CA GLY A 260 0.25 9.28 -10.31
C GLY A 260 0.26 10.71 -9.75
N GLN A 261 1.22 11.56 -10.15
CA GLN A 261 1.27 12.96 -9.68
C GLN A 261 0.09 13.82 -10.16
N LYS A 262 -0.58 13.44 -11.26
CA LYS A 262 -1.78 14.12 -11.77
C LYS A 262 -3.04 13.70 -11.02
N ASP A 263 -3.04 12.51 -10.43
CA ASP A 263 -4.17 11.90 -9.75
C ASP A 263 -4.03 12.08 -8.24
N GLY A 264 -4.18 13.33 -7.77
CA GLY A 264 -4.14 13.68 -6.34
C GLY A 264 -5.25 13.03 -5.48
N GLY A 265 -6.09 12.17 -6.05
CA GLY A 265 -7.23 11.55 -5.37
C GLY A 265 -6.83 10.75 -4.14
N PHE A 266 -5.72 10.00 -4.18
CA PHE A 266 -5.23 9.29 -2.99
C PHE A 266 -4.78 10.25 -1.89
N GLN A 267 -4.04 11.31 -2.22
CA GLN A 267 -3.60 12.29 -1.24
C GLN A 267 -4.79 13.01 -0.59
N VAL A 268 -5.78 13.42 -1.39
CA VAL A 268 -7.01 14.04 -0.88
C VAL A 268 -7.73 13.08 0.07
N LYS A 269 -7.93 11.82 -0.34
CA LYS A 269 -8.61 10.83 0.52
C LYS A 269 -7.82 10.50 1.78
N VAL A 270 -6.50 10.41 1.71
CA VAL A 270 -5.64 10.22 2.88
C VAL A 270 -5.80 11.39 3.86
N GLN A 271 -5.83 12.63 3.37
CA GLN A 271 -6.03 13.81 4.22
C GLN A 271 -7.40 13.82 4.89
N GLU A 272 -8.47 13.54 4.12
CA GLU A 272 -9.84 13.43 4.65
C GLU A 272 -9.93 12.36 5.75
N LEU A 273 -9.47 11.14 5.46
CA LEU A 273 -9.50 10.03 6.42
C LEU A 273 -8.60 10.29 7.63
N SER A 274 -7.45 10.95 7.45
CA SER A 274 -6.57 11.32 8.57
C SER A 274 -7.25 12.29 9.53
N GLY A 275 -8.00 13.27 9.01
CA GLY A 275 -8.77 14.19 9.86
C GLY A 275 -9.81 13.44 10.72
N VAL A 276 -10.55 12.53 10.09
CA VAL A 276 -11.54 11.69 10.78
C VAL A 276 -10.88 10.77 11.81
N TYR A 277 -9.77 10.13 11.44
CA TYR A 277 -8.98 9.26 12.32
C TYR A 277 -8.54 10.03 13.57
N VAL A 278 -7.97 11.23 13.44
CA VAL A 278 -7.48 12.00 14.60
C VAL A 278 -8.61 12.32 15.58
N VAL A 279 -9.77 12.72 15.07
CA VAL A 279 -10.94 13.04 15.90
C VAL A 279 -11.42 11.81 16.68
N LEU A 280 -11.52 10.66 16.02
CA LEU A 280 -11.99 9.43 16.66
C LEU A 280 -10.96 8.79 17.60
N GLU A 281 -9.69 8.81 17.25
CA GLU A 281 -8.63 8.27 18.09
C GLU A 281 -8.50 9.10 19.37
N ARG A 282 -8.62 10.44 19.27
CA ARG A 282 -8.71 11.32 20.44
C ARG A 282 -9.91 10.93 21.31
N PHE A 283 -11.10 10.78 20.72
CA PHE A 283 -12.28 10.34 21.46
C PHE A 283 -12.07 9.02 22.19
N TYR A 284 -11.53 8.02 21.48
CA TYR A 284 -11.20 6.70 22.03
C TYR A 284 -10.23 6.79 23.21
N VAL A 285 -9.15 7.56 23.09
CA VAL A 285 -8.17 7.77 24.16
C VAL A 285 -8.85 8.32 25.41
N PHE A 286 -9.60 9.43 25.29
CA PHE A 286 -10.23 10.07 26.44
C PHE A 286 -11.31 9.20 27.10
N GLN A 287 -12.16 8.52 26.30
CA GLN A 287 -13.20 7.66 26.87
C GLN A 287 -12.61 6.41 27.54
N SER A 288 -11.58 5.82 26.95
CA SER A 288 -10.93 4.64 27.49
C SER A 288 -10.16 4.94 28.78
N VAL A 289 -9.45 6.08 28.84
CA VAL A 289 -8.79 6.53 30.07
C VAL A 289 -9.81 6.84 31.15
N HIS A 290 -10.87 7.60 30.82
CA HIS A 290 -11.92 7.90 31.78
C HIS A 290 -12.55 6.62 32.33
N LYS A 291 -12.92 5.68 31.46
CA LYS A 291 -13.47 4.39 31.87
C LYS A 291 -12.53 3.60 32.76
N ALA A 292 -11.26 3.46 32.40
CA ALA A 292 -10.26 2.78 33.22
C ALA A 292 -10.16 3.42 34.62
N THR A 293 -10.19 4.76 34.70
CA THR A 293 -10.19 5.47 35.99
C THR A 293 -11.49 5.33 36.79
N ALA A 294 -12.63 5.11 36.12
CA ALA A 294 -13.93 4.96 36.76
C ALA A 294 -14.13 3.57 37.37
N ILE A 295 -13.65 2.51 36.69
CA ILE A 295 -13.79 1.12 37.16
C ILE A 295 -12.66 0.67 38.08
N ALA A 296 -11.58 1.45 38.18
CA ALA A 296 -10.43 1.10 38.99
C ALA A 296 -10.79 1.03 40.48
N GLU A 297 -10.61 -0.16 41.06
CA GLU A 297 -10.69 -0.40 42.50
C GLU A 297 -9.27 -0.44 43.09
N PRO A 298 -8.81 0.64 43.76
CA PRO A 298 -7.49 0.64 44.39
C PRO A 298 -7.48 -0.29 45.61
N GLN A 299 -6.41 -1.07 45.75
CA GLN A 299 -6.14 -1.89 46.93
C GLN A 299 -4.97 -1.28 47.68
N GLU A 300 -5.17 -0.98 48.96
CA GLU A 300 -4.08 -0.56 49.85
C GLU A 300 -3.34 -1.83 50.34
N LEU A 301 -2.07 -1.97 49.97
CA LEU A 301 -1.23 -3.08 50.42
C LEU A 301 -0.56 -2.79 51.77
N GLU A 302 -0.11 -1.55 51.95
CA GLU A 302 0.49 -1.02 53.16
C GLU A 302 0.05 0.43 53.33
N GLN A 303 0.26 1.01 54.52
CA GLN A 303 -0.18 2.37 54.81
C GLN A 303 0.37 3.37 53.78
N GLY A 304 -0.52 3.92 52.95
CA GLY A 304 -0.17 4.87 51.87
C GLY A 304 0.42 4.25 50.61
N VAL A 305 0.41 2.92 50.46
CA VAL A 305 0.86 2.19 49.28
C VAL A 305 -0.33 1.53 48.61
N TYR A 306 -0.70 2.05 47.44
CA TYR A 306 -1.85 1.59 46.67
C TYR A 306 -1.40 0.84 45.41
N VAL A 307 -2.12 -0.22 45.09
CA VAL A 307 -2.03 -0.93 43.80
C VAL A 307 -3.37 -0.80 43.11
N SER A 308 -3.34 -0.45 41.83
CA SER A 308 -4.55 -0.26 41.03
C SER A 308 -4.29 -0.69 39.59
N SER A 309 -5.23 -1.42 39.00
CA SER A 309 -5.16 -1.84 37.58
C SER A 309 -5.14 -0.65 36.62
N VAL A 310 -5.58 0.54 37.08
CA VAL A 310 -5.63 1.76 36.27
C VAL A 310 -4.31 2.10 35.60
N VAL A 311 -3.19 1.81 36.25
CA VAL A 311 -1.84 2.08 35.70
C VAL A 311 -1.59 1.22 34.47
N GLU A 312 -1.95 -0.06 34.55
CA GLU A 312 -1.78 -1.04 33.47
C GLU A 312 -2.78 -0.77 32.34
N ASP A 313 -4.06 -0.59 32.68
CA ASP A 313 -5.15 -0.37 31.72
C ASP A 313 -4.93 0.90 30.90
N VAL A 314 -4.58 2.02 31.55
CA VAL A 314 -4.29 3.29 30.87
C VAL A 314 -3.02 3.16 30.01
N SER A 315 -1.95 2.54 30.53
CA SER A 315 -0.73 2.35 29.74
C SER A 315 -0.98 1.51 28.49
N PHE A 316 -1.78 0.45 28.60
CA PHE A 316 -2.15 -0.41 27.47
C PHE A 316 -2.90 0.35 26.38
N VAL A 317 -3.96 1.09 26.75
CA VAL A 317 -4.79 1.86 25.81
C VAL A 317 -3.96 2.94 25.12
N LEU A 318 -3.16 3.70 25.86
CA LEU A 318 -2.36 4.80 25.29
C LEU A 318 -1.26 4.27 24.37
N ASN A 319 -0.61 3.15 24.73
CA ASN A 319 0.36 2.50 23.86
C ASN A 319 -0.28 1.99 22.57
N LYS A 320 -1.49 1.41 22.66
CA LYS A 320 -2.25 0.96 21.48
C LYS A 320 -2.55 2.13 20.54
N ALA A 321 -3.06 3.24 21.07
CA ALA A 321 -3.37 4.44 20.30
C ALA A 321 -2.14 5.03 19.60
N PHE A 322 -1.01 5.11 20.31
CA PHE A 322 0.25 5.60 19.76
C PHE A 322 0.79 4.69 18.65
N PHE A 323 0.78 3.37 18.87
CA PHE A 323 1.26 2.39 17.88
C PHE A 323 0.42 2.46 16.61
N ARG A 324 -0.90 2.48 16.73
CA ARG A 324 -1.82 2.62 15.60
C ARG A 324 -1.63 3.94 14.83
N ALA A 325 -1.48 5.05 15.54
CA ALA A 325 -1.23 6.35 14.90
C ALA A 325 0.08 6.38 14.11
N SER A 326 1.10 5.68 14.60
CA SER A 326 2.39 5.54 13.91
C SER A 326 2.27 4.73 12.61
N GLN A 327 1.34 3.78 12.55
CA GLN A 327 1.08 2.99 11.35
C GLN A 327 0.44 3.79 10.21
N CYS A 328 -0.20 4.93 10.49
CA CYS A 328 -0.73 5.82 9.45
C CYS A 328 0.35 6.46 8.57
N MET A 329 1.64 6.29 8.91
CA MET A 329 2.79 6.83 8.16
C MET A 329 2.72 8.35 7.92
N ASN A 330 2.06 9.06 8.83
CA ASN A 330 1.92 10.52 8.78
C ASN A 330 2.36 11.11 10.12
N TYR A 331 3.44 11.90 10.08
CA TYR A 331 4.01 12.55 11.25
C TYR A 331 3.03 13.45 11.99
N HIS A 332 2.20 14.21 11.26
CA HIS A 332 1.22 15.10 11.88
C HIS A 332 0.14 14.32 12.62
N THR A 333 -0.34 13.23 12.03
CA THR A 333 -1.30 12.32 12.68
C THR A 333 -0.72 11.78 13.98
N ALA A 334 0.50 11.23 13.96
CA ALA A 334 1.14 10.69 15.15
C ALA A 334 1.33 11.75 16.26
N LEU A 335 1.80 12.95 15.89
CA LEU A 335 1.98 14.05 16.84
C LEU A 335 0.66 14.51 17.47
N SER A 336 -0.42 14.60 16.68
CA SER A 336 -1.75 14.95 17.20
C SER A 336 -2.25 13.93 18.24
N ILE A 337 -1.97 12.64 18.06
CA ILE A 337 -2.34 11.61 19.03
C ILE A 337 -1.45 11.67 20.27
N VAL A 338 -0.15 11.94 20.12
CA VAL A 338 0.73 12.16 21.28
C VAL A 338 0.23 13.33 22.14
N ILE A 339 -0.21 14.43 21.52
CA ILE A 339 -0.81 15.55 22.26
C ILE A 339 -2.08 15.11 23.00
N ALA A 340 -2.97 14.36 22.35
CA ALA A 340 -4.18 13.84 22.98
C ALA A 340 -3.88 12.89 24.17
N ILE A 341 -2.83 12.07 24.05
CA ILE A 341 -2.35 11.20 25.12
C ILE A 341 -1.88 12.03 26.32
N VAL A 342 -1.05 13.06 26.09
CA VAL A 342 -0.57 13.95 27.16
C VAL A 342 -1.74 14.67 27.83
N ASP A 343 -2.68 15.22 27.04
CA ASP A 343 -3.86 15.88 27.58
C ASP A 343 -4.66 14.94 28.50
N ALA A 344 -4.91 13.69 28.08
CA ALA A 344 -5.65 12.71 28.86
C ALA A 344 -4.92 12.31 30.14
N LEU A 345 -3.58 12.21 30.09
CA LEU A 345 -2.75 11.94 31.26
C LEU A 345 -2.85 13.08 32.28
N GLU A 346 -2.79 14.34 31.84
CA GLU A 346 -2.83 15.50 32.72
C GLU A 346 -4.23 15.77 33.29
N SER A 347 -5.27 15.68 32.45
CA SER A 347 -6.60 16.14 32.82
C SER A 347 -7.44 15.07 33.51
N GLN A 348 -7.21 13.78 33.24
CA GLN A 348 -8.01 12.68 33.79
C GLN A 348 -7.19 11.75 34.67
N TYR A 349 -6.12 11.15 34.12
CA TYR A 349 -5.36 10.13 34.83
C TYR A 349 -4.70 10.68 36.09
N LEU A 350 -3.95 11.79 36.00
CA LEU A 350 -3.27 12.38 37.16
C LEU A 350 -4.27 12.76 38.26
N GLN A 351 -5.42 13.33 37.89
CA GLN A 351 -6.46 13.67 38.86
C GLN A 351 -7.01 12.42 39.56
N ALA A 352 -7.28 11.34 38.81
CA ALA A 352 -7.74 10.09 39.38
C ALA A 352 -6.71 9.49 40.35
N ILE A 353 -5.42 9.50 39.99
CA ILE A 353 -4.32 9.01 40.84
C ILE A 353 -4.21 9.83 42.14
N LEU A 354 -4.30 11.16 42.06
CA LEU A 354 -4.17 12.03 43.23
C LEU A 354 -5.32 11.86 44.24
N VAL A 355 -6.49 11.42 43.78
CA VAL A 355 -7.70 11.23 44.61
C VAL A 355 -7.83 9.78 45.14
N LEU A 356 -6.96 8.86 44.71
CA LEU A 356 -6.95 7.46 45.19
C LEU A 356 -6.96 7.31 46.72
N PRO A 357 -6.23 8.11 47.53
CA PRO A 357 -6.25 7.95 48.99
C PRO A 357 -7.61 8.26 49.65
N SER A 358 -8.52 8.88 48.91
CA SER A 358 -9.85 9.31 49.36
C SER A 358 -11.01 8.56 48.71
N ARG A 359 -10.73 7.62 47.82
CA ARG A 359 -11.70 6.66 47.27
C ARG A 359 -11.72 5.42 48.15
#